data_AF-A0A819YXY6-F1
#
_entry.id   AF-A0A819YXY6-F1
#
_cell.length_a   1.000
_cell.length_b   1.000
_cell.length_c   1.000
_cell.angle_alpha   90.00
_cell.angle_beta   90.00
_cell.angle_gamma   90.00
#
_symmetry.space_group_name_H-M   'P 1'
#
loop_
_entity.id
_entity.type
_entity.pdbx_description
1 polymer ?
#
loop_
_entity_poly.entity_id
_entity_poly.type
_entity_poly.pdbx_seq_one_letter_code
_entity_poly.pdbx_strand_id
1 'polypeptide(L)'
;MLQTIHRLFVTVLAHRRYLRKRWLYFFIALIQFIIPMMMLLPALFEGHFAYIPDGKMCYIAFNDLFGVLYPSVCFYFGPLIIQLLLSYWILQYVSRETQAGRAQINVRRRVEKERRILIRLFIPVLLIIGVGLIYFVFVFGTWISSSSWQIPPYALHLSLLGISAAIGIGMLINIIIHKKIRKIISSTLCRLLMIHRQNTVHIIRQQHATINQGTGTRTVD
;
A
#
# COMPACT_ATOMS: atom_id res chain seq x y z
N MET A 1 1.03 5.74 -5.99
CA MET A 1 1.24 6.50 -7.24
C MET A 1 -0.05 6.73 -8.04
N LEU A 2 -0.75 5.69 -8.53
CA LEU A 2 -1.96 5.85 -9.38
C LEU A 2 -3.04 6.79 -8.78
N GLN A 3 -3.29 6.70 -7.48
CA GLN A 3 -4.25 7.57 -6.79
C GLN A 3 -3.85 9.05 -6.83
N THR A 4 -2.55 9.36 -6.74
CA THR A 4 -2.02 10.72 -6.83
C THR A 4 -2.11 11.26 -8.25
N ILE A 5 -1.82 10.43 -9.26
CA ILE A 5 -1.95 10.79 -10.69
C ILE A 5 -3.43 11.05 -11.03
N HIS A 6 -4.34 10.19 -10.59
CA HIS A 6 -5.77 10.43 -10.74
C HIS A 6 -6.19 11.78 -10.13
N ARG A 7 -5.69 12.09 -8.93
CA ARG A 7 -5.96 13.39 -8.31
C ARG A 7 -5.42 14.53 -9.16
N LEU A 8 -4.17 14.45 -9.62
CA LEU A 8 -3.58 15.45 -10.52
C LEU A 8 -4.47 15.74 -11.73
N PHE A 9 -4.96 14.69 -12.40
CA PHE A 9 -5.82 14.84 -13.58
C PHE A 9 -7.18 15.46 -13.26
N VAL A 10 -7.72 15.18 -12.07
CA VAL A 10 -9.02 15.71 -11.64
C VAL A 10 -8.93 17.13 -11.06
N THR A 11 -7.83 17.48 -10.39
CA THR A 11 -7.66 18.78 -9.72
C THR A 11 -6.96 19.80 -10.61
N VAL A 12 -5.79 19.47 -11.16
CA VAL A 12 -4.95 20.41 -11.92
C VAL A 12 -5.38 20.45 -13.38
N LEU A 13 -5.64 19.30 -13.99
CA LEU A 13 -6.01 19.20 -15.41
C LEU A 13 -7.52 19.03 -15.62
N ALA A 14 -8.33 19.62 -14.73
CA ALA A 14 -9.78 19.46 -14.72
C ALA A 14 -10.44 19.83 -16.08
N HIS A 15 -9.85 20.78 -16.81
CA HIS A 15 -10.31 21.23 -18.12
C HIS A 15 -10.12 20.18 -19.24
N ARG A 16 -9.10 19.31 -19.14
CA ARG A 16 -8.78 18.31 -20.17
C ARG A 16 -9.55 17.00 -19.92
N ARG A 17 -10.80 16.94 -20.39
CA ARG A 17 -11.69 15.77 -20.20
C ARG A 17 -11.11 14.43 -20.72
N TYR A 18 -10.26 14.47 -21.75
CA TYR A 18 -9.66 13.28 -22.33
C TYR A 18 -8.75 12.51 -21.35
N LEU A 19 -8.11 13.21 -20.40
CA LEU A 19 -7.23 12.59 -19.39
C LEU A 19 -7.99 11.79 -18.32
N ARG A 20 -9.32 11.85 -18.32
CA ARG A 20 -10.17 11.18 -17.33
C ARG A 20 -10.80 9.89 -17.85
N LYS A 21 -10.48 9.47 -19.08
CA LYS A 21 -10.99 8.23 -19.66
C LYS A 21 -10.47 7.03 -18.87
N ARG A 22 -11.34 6.04 -18.60
CA ARG A 22 -11.00 4.81 -17.88
C ARG A 22 -9.83 4.06 -18.52
N TRP A 23 -9.78 4.05 -19.85
CA TRP A 23 -8.72 3.39 -20.61
C TRP A 23 -7.33 3.97 -20.33
N LEU A 24 -7.21 5.28 -20.07
CA LEU A 24 -5.94 5.89 -19.69
C LEU A 24 -5.44 5.35 -18.35
N TYR A 25 -6.32 5.17 -17.37
CA TYR A 25 -5.94 4.60 -16.07
C TYR A 25 -5.48 3.16 -16.18
N PHE A 26 -6.11 2.37 -17.06
CA PHE A 26 -5.67 1.03 -17.37
C PHE A 26 -4.27 1.04 -18.00
N PHE A 27 -4.03 1.93 -18.98
CA PHE A 27 -2.72 2.06 -19.62
C PHE A 27 -1.63 2.50 -18.66
N ILE A 28 -1.91 3.47 -17.77
CA ILE A 28 -0.98 3.90 -16.73
C ILE A 28 -0.67 2.74 -15.75
N ALA A 29 -1.69 1.97 -15.35
CA ALA A 29 -1.49 0.81 -14.50
C ALA A 29 -0.63 -0.27 -15.18
N LEU A 30 -0.85 -0.50 -16.48
CA LEU A 30 -0.04 -1.42 -17.28
C LEU A 30 1.41 -0.97 -17.36
N ILE A 31 1.66 0.31 -17.68
CA ILE A 31 3.01 0.90 -17.68
C ILE A 31 3.67 0.78 -16.30
N GLN A 32 2.91 1.06 -15.24
CA GLN A 32 3.40 0.96 -13.87
C GLN A 32 3.79 -0.48 -13.50
N PHE A 33 3.31 -1.50 -14.22
CA PHE A 33 3.73 -2.89 -14.04
C PHE A 33 4.91 -3.27 -14.95
N ILE A 34 4.88 -2.85 -16.22
CA ILE A 34 5.92 -3.16 -17.21
C ILE A 34 7.25 -2.51 -16.83
N ILE A 35 7.27 -1.24 -16.42
CA ILE A 35 8.52 -0.53 -16.10
C ILE A 35 9.29 -1.25 -14.99
N PRO A 36 8.67 -1.59 -13.84
CA PRO A 36 9.32 -2.41 -12.82
C PRO A 36 9.89 -3.74 -13.35
N MET A 37 9.16 -4.46 -14.18
CA MET A 37 9.63 -5.72 -14.74
C MET A 37 10.87 -5.53 -15.61
N MET A 38 10.83 -4.54 -16.51
CA MET A 38 11.97 -4.21 -17.37
C MET A 38 13.18 -3.74 -16.56
N MET A 39 12.97 -3.03 -15.46
CA MET A 39 14.03 -2.59 -14.56
C MET A 39 14.60 -3.75 -13.74
N LEU A 40 13.83 -4.81 -13.46
CA LEU A 40 14.30 -5.99 -12.72
C LEU A 40 15.12 -6.95 -13.60
N LEU A 41 14.85 -6.98 -14.90
CA LEU A 41 15.52 -7.87 -15.85
C LEU A 41 17.06 -7.77 -15.80
N PRO A 42 17.69 -6.59 -15.89
CA PRO A 42 19.15 -6.46 -15.82
C PRO A 42 19.73 -7.09 -14.55
N ALA A 43 19.10 -6.85 -13.39
CA ALA A 43 19.54 -7.44 -12.13
C ALA A 43 19.50 -8.97 -12.16
N LEU A 44 18.48 -9.57 -12.82
CA LEU A 44 18.34 -11.02 -12.93
C LEU A 44 19.33 -11.65 -13.92
N PHE A 45 19.65 -10.97 -15.03
CA PHE A 45 20.48 -11.51 -16.10
C PHE A 45 21.99 -11.25 -15.94
N GLU A 46 22.39 -10.18 -15.25
CA GLU A 46 23.81 -9.82 -15.07
C GLU A 46 24.51 -10.62 -13.95
N GLY A 47 23.83 -11.55 -13.29
CA GLY A 47 24.44 -12.41 -12.28
C GLY A 47 24.76 -11.71 -10.95
N HIS A 48 24.21 -10.51 -10.72
CA HIS A 48 24.33 -9.78 -9.45
C HIS A 48 23.72 -10.52 -8.24
N PHE A 49 22.88 -11.52 -8.51
CA PHE A 49 22.43 -12.50 -7.52
C PHE A 49 23.41 -13.67 -7.46
N ALA A 50 24.46 -13.54 -6.63
CA ALA A 50 25.33 -14.68 -6.35
C ALA A 50 24.57 -15.70 -5.48
N TYR A 51 24.17 -16.81 -6.09
CA TYR A 51 23.62 -17.94 -5.34
C TYR A 51 24.74 -18.55 -4.49
N ILE A 52 24.60 -18.51 -3.17
CA ILE A 52 25.51 -19.22 -2.28
C ILE A 52 25.30 -20.73 -2.52
N PRO A 53 26.36 -21.50 -2.81
CA PRO A 53 26.25 -22.89 -3.26
C PRO A 53 25.57 -23.85 -2.27
N ASP A 54 25.39 -23.46 -1.01
CA ASP A 54 24.71 -24.26 0.02
C ASP A 54 23.17 -24.35 -0.11
N GLY A 55 22.59 -23.75 -1.16
CA GLY A 55 21.22 -24.05 -1.64
C GLY A 55 20.06 -23.70 -0.70
N LYS A 56 20.32 -23.24 0.52
CA LYS A 56 19.28 -22.99 1.54
C LYS A 56 18.89 -21.52 1.67
N MET A 57 19.64 -20.60 1.06
CA MET A 57 19.41 -19.16 1.17
C MET A 57 19.64 -18.46 -0.17
N CYS A 58 18.68 -17.63 -0.57
CA CYS A 58 18.83 -16.71 -1.70
C CYS A 58 19.29 -15.36 -1.13
N TYR A 59 20.59 -15.06 -1.25
CA TYR A 59 21.16 -13.78 -0.85
C TYR A 59 21.54 -12.96 -2.07
N ILE A 60 21.30 -11.65 -1.98
CA ILE A 60 21.91 -10.68 -2.89
C ILE A 60 23.31 -10.43 -2.34
N ALA A 61 24.34 -10.62 -3.17
CA ALA A 61 25.69 -10.27 -2.75
C ALA A 61 25.77 -8.75 -2.57
N PHE A 62 25.87 -8.29 -1.32
CA PHE A 62 26.06 -6.86 -0.98
C PHE A 62 27.39 -6.29 -1.46
N ASN A 63 28.24 -7.13 -2.07
CA ASN A 63 29.50 -6.72 -2.68
C ASN A 63 29.26 -5.86 -3.93
N ASP A 64 28.12 -6.01 -4.61
CA ASP A 64 27.77 -5.13 -5.72
C ASP A 64 26.87 -3.97 -5.27
N LEU A 65 27.51 -2.82 -5.03
CA LEU A 65 26.83 -1.59 -4.68
C LEU A 65 25.82 -1.16 -5.77
N PHE A 66 26.13 -1.43 -7.04
CA PHE A 66 25.24 -1.08 -8.14
C PHE A 66 23.95 -1.90 -8.08
N GLY A 67 24.06 -3.21 -7.91
CA GLY A 67 22.95 -4.15 -7.73
C GLY A 67 22.05 -3.85 -6.54
N VAL A 68 22.53 -3.13 -5.52
CA VAL A 68 21.69 -2.66 -4.40
C VAL A 68 21.13 -1.26 -4.65
N LEU A 69 21.93 -0.31 -5.14
CA LEU A 69 21.51 1.09 -5.33
C LEU A 69 20.53 1.27 -6.48
N TYR A 70 20.74 0.56 -7.59
CA TYR A 70 19.89 0.67 -8.77
C TYR A 70 18.42 0.30 -8.46
N PRO A 71 18.10 -0.91 -7.95
CA PRO A 71 16.71 -1.25 -7.62
C PRO A 71 16.17 -0.38 -6.48
N SER A 72 17.01 -0.04 -5.52
CA SER A 72 16.68 0.90 -4.46
C SER A 72 16.18 2.25 -4.97
N VAL A 73 16.90 2.87 -5.91
CA VAL A 73 16.49 4.15 -6.47
C VAL A 73 15.26 3.98 -7.38
N CYS A 74 15.26 2.96 -8.23
CA CYS A 74 14.21 2.77 -9.24
C CYS A 74 12.86 2.32 -8.67
N PHE A 75 12.85 1.38 -7.71
CA PHE A 75 11.63 0.81 -7.15
C PHE A 75 11.17 1.51 -5.87
N TYR A 76 12.12 2.07 -5.10
CA TYR A 76 11.83 2.62 -3.79
C TYR A 76 11.82 4.16 -3.80
N PHE A 77 12.99 4.80 -3.92
CA PHE A 77 13.06 6.26 -3.77
C PHE A 77 12.38 7.03 -4.92
N GLY A 78 12.62 6.63 -6.17
CA GLY A 78 12.09 7.31 -7.35
C GLY A 78 10.57 7.45 -7.31
N PRO A 79 9.79 6.35 -7.20
CA PRO A 79 8.34 6.40 -7.13
C PRO A 79 7.83 7.22 -5.93
N LEU A 80 8.50 7.14 -4.78
CA LEU A 80 8.14 7.91 -3.58
C LEU A 80 8.37 9.40 -3.79
N ILE A 81 9.54 9.81 -4.30
CA ILE A 81 9.87 11.21 -4.60
C ILE A 81 8.90 11.78 -5.64
N ILE A 82 8.64 11.06 -6.73
CA ILE A 82 7.66 11.48 -7.74
C ILE A 82 6.28 11.67 -7.10
N GLN A 83 5.85 10.73 -6.25
CA GLN A 83 4.58 10.86 -5.53
C GLN A 83 4.55 12.07 -4.59
N LEU A 84 5.65 12.40 -3.93
CA LEU A 84 5.79 13.58 -3.08
C LEU A 84 5.71 14.87 -3.89
N LEU A 85 6.47 14.98 -4.98
CA LEU A 85 6.47 16.14 -5.87
C LEU A 85 5.10 16.39 -6.49
N LEU A 86 4.43 15.34 -6.98
CA LEU A 86 3.07 15.44 -7.50
C LEU A 86 2.08 15.90 -6.42
N SER A 87 2.19 15.38 -5.20
CA SER A 87 1.32 15.79 -4.09
C SER A 87 1.56 17.25 -3.72
N TYR A 88 2.82 17.67 -3.64
CA TYR A 88 3.19 19.06 -3.38
C TYR A 88 2.65 20.00 -4.46
N TRP A 89 2.79 19.62 -5.74
CA TRP A 89 2.30 20.42 -6.86
C TRP A 89 0.77 20.57 -6.84
N ILE A 90 0.02 19.49 -6.55
CA ILE A 90 -1.43 19.57 -6.38
C ILE A 90 -1.80 20.55 -5.26
N LEU A 91 -1.07 20.50 -4.13
CA LEU A 91 -1.32 21.40 -3.00
C LEU A 91 -1.07 22.87 -3.37
N GLN A 92 0.06 23.15 -4.04
CA GLN A 92 0.41 24.47 -4.56
C GLN A 92 -0.65 25.00 -5.51
N TYR A 93 -1.07 24.19 -6.49
CA TYR A 93 -2.10 24.58 -7.47
C TYR A 93 -3.41 24.95 -6.78
N VAL A 94 -3.87 24.10 -5.87
CA VAL A 94 -5.11 24.32 -5.11
C VAL A 94 -5.02 25.57 -4.22
N SER A 95 -3.85 25.83 -3.61
CA SER A 95 -3.60 27.02 -2.79
C SER A 95 -3.60 28.31 -3.61
N ARG A 96 -3.01 28.27 -4.82
CA ARG A 96 -2.99 29.43 -5.72
C ARG A 96 -4.39 29.77 -6.22
N GLU A 97 -5.19 28.78 -6.60
CA GLU A 97 -6.58 29.05 -7.01
C GLU A 97 -7.44 29.65 -5.88
N THR A 98 -7.21 29.26 -4.61
CA THR A 98 -7.88 29.92 -3.48
C THR A 98 -7.48 31.36 -3.25
N GLN A 99 -6.25 31.73 -3.62
CA GLN A 99 -5.75 33.10 -3.46
C GLN A 99 -6.16 34.00 -4.63
N ALA A 100 -6.17 33.46 -5.85
CA ALA A 100 -6.56 34.19 -7.06
C ALA A 100 -8.08 34.40 -7.18
N GLY A 101 -8.91 33.49 -6.66
CA GLY A 101 -10.36 33.62 -6.63
C GLY A 101 -10.87 34.02 -5.25
N ARG A 102 -11.27 35.29 -5.08
CA ARG A 102 -11.95 35.83 -3.88
C ARG A 102 -12.97 34.81 -3.33
N ALA A 103 -12.68 34.28 -2.15
CA ALA A 103 -13.16 33.00 -1.66
C ALA A 103 -14.70 32.87 -1.54
N GLN A 104 -15.32 32.15 -2.49
CA GLN A 104 -16.56 31.44 -2.20
C GLN A 104 -16.26 30.35 -1.16
N ILE A 105 -17.08 30.26 -0.11
CA ILE A 105 -16.99 29.27 0.99
C ILE A 105 -16.81 27.83 0.47
N ASN A 106 -17.36 27.54 -0.70
CA ASN A 106 -17.26 26.23 -1.35
C ASN A 106 -15.84 25.86 -1.81
N VAL A 107 -15.04 26.83 -2.26
CA VAL A 107 -13.65 26.58 -2.71
C VAL A 107 -12.77 26.25 -1.51
N ARG A 108 -12.87 27.03 -0.42
CA ARG A 108 -12.12 26.78 0.82
C ARG A 108 -12.42 25.40 1.42
N ARG A 109 -13.69 24.98 1.47
CA ARG A 109 -14.07 23.63 1.90
C ARG A 109 -13.48 22.53 1.02
N ARG A 110 -13.40 22.74 -0.30
CA ARG A 110 -12.77 21.80 -1.23
C ARG A 110 -11.27 21.68 -0.98
N VAL A 111 -10.58 22.79 -0.74
CA VAL A 111 -9.14 22.83 -0.43
C VAL A 111 -8.83 22.10 0.86
N GLU A 112 -9.55 22.39 1.94
CA GLU A 112 -9.36 21.70 3.21
C GLU A 112 -9.63 20.18 3.11
N LYS A 113 -10.59 19.79 2.27
CA LYS A 113 -10.86 18.38 1.98
C LYS A 113 -9.71 17.74 1.22
N GLU A 114 -9.23 18.34 0.14
CA GLU A 114 -8.10 17.82 -0.64
C GLU A 114 -6.81 17.78 0.18
N ARG A 115 -6.50 18.84 0.95
CA ARG A 115 -5.37 18.88 1.88
C ARG A 115 -5.43 17.74 2.90
N ARG A 116 -6.58 17.51 3.53
CA ARG A 116 -6.75 16.37 4.45
C ARG A 116 -6.48 15.04 3.77
N ILE A 117 -6.94 14.86 2.52
CA ILE A 117 -6.71 13.60 1.81
C ILE A 117 -5.25 13.43 1.39
N LEU A 118 -4.58 14.51 0.96
CA LEU A 118 -3.16 14.48 0.65
C LEU A 118 -2.32 14.15 1.89
N ILE A 119 -2.59 14.78 3.02
CA ILE A 119 -1.90 14.48 4.29
C ILE A 119 -2.07 12.99 4.66
N ARG A 120 -3.28 12.46 4.47
CA ARG A 120 -3.55 11.03 4.71
C ARG A 120 -2.78 10.10 3.79
N LEU A 121 -2.55 10.51 2.54
CA LEU A 121 -1.71 9.79 1.57
C LEU A 121 -0.22 9.93 1.87
N PHE A 122 0.17 11.01 2.56
CA PHE A 122 1.56 11.32 2.90
C PHE A 122 2.05 10.52 4.11
N ILE A 123 1.20 10.26 5.10
CA ILE A 123 1.54 9.44 6.29
C ILE A 123 2.15 8.06 5.93
N PRO A 124 1.52 7.21 5.09
CA PRO A 124 2.11 5.93 4.73
C PRO A 124 3.39 6.08 3.91
N VAL A 125 3.52 7.13 3.10
CA VAL A 125 4.74 7.42 2.34
C VAL A 125 5.89 7.77 3.28
N LEU A 126 5.65 8.62 4.29
CA LEU A 126 6.64 8.93 5.31
C LEU A 126 7.04 7.70 6.13
N LEU A 127 6.07 6.87 6.52
CA LEU A 127 6.32 5.65 7.26
C LEU A 127 7.26 4.73 6.49
N ILE A 128 6.96 4.52 5.20
CA ILE A 128 7.79 3.74 4.29
C ILE A 128 9.18 4.38 4.26
N ILE A 129 9.32 5.64 3.82
CA ILE A 129 10.61 6.35 3.71
C ILE A 129 11.45 6.22 4.99
N GLY A 130 10.86 6.45 6.16
CA GLY A 130 11.57 6.36 7.44
C GLY A 130 12.15 4.97 7.71
N VAL A 131 11.37 3.91 7.46
CA VAL A 131 11.85 2.54 7.66
C VAL A 131 12.86 2.13 6.59
N GLY A 132 12.67 2.54 5.33
CA GLY A 132 13.66 2.26 4.29
C GLY A 132 14.98 3.01 4.49
N LEU A 133 14.96 4.24 5.04
CA LEU A 133 16.19 4.96 5.38
C LEU A 133 17.04 4.15 6.37
N ILE A 134 16.42 3.48 7.35
CA ILE A 134 17.11 2.60 8.28
C ILE A 134 17.82 1.45 7.53
N TYR A 135 17.15 0.83 6.56
CA TYR A 135 17.76 -0.18 5.69
C TYR A 135 18.99 0.38 4.93
N PHE A 136 18.88 1.58 4.33
CA PHE A 136 20.03 2.20 3.65
C PHE A 136 21.17 2.52 4.59
N VAL A 137 20.90 2.99 5.81
CA VAL A 137 21.94 3.24 6.81
C VAL A 137 22.70 1.96 7.12
N PHE A 138 22.01 0.82 7.26
CA PHE A 138 22.68 -0.47 7.47
C PHE A 138 23.51 -0.90 6.25
N VAL A 139 22.95 -0.81 5.04
CA VAL A 139 23.66 -1.20 3.80
C VAL A 139 24.89 -0.33 3.54
N PHE A 140 24.75 0.99 3.59
CA PHE A 140 25.88 1.91 3.43
C PHE A 140 26.88 1.76 4.58
N GLY A 141 26.40 1.54 5.80
CA GLY A 141 27.20 1.23 6.97
C GLY A 141 28.10 0.01 6.76
N THR A 142 27.52 -1.12 6.34
CA THR A 142 28.26 -2.34 6.04
C THR A 142 29.30 -2.14 4.94
N TRP A 143 28.98 -1.29 3.95
CA TRP A 143 29.86 -1.02 2.82
C TRP A 143 31.05 -0.14 3.20
N ILE A 144 30.82 0.98 3.90
CA ILE A 144 31.86 1.95 4.28
C ILE A 144 32.82 1.34 5.31
N SER A 145 32.27 0.62 6.30
CA SER A 145 33.03 0.10 7.43
C SER A 145 33.48 -1.34 7.24
N SER A 146 33.79 -1.75 6.00
CA SER A 146 34.13 -3.12 5.57
C SER A 146 35.21 -3.85 6.41
N SER A 147 35.90 -3.16 7.33
CA SER A 147 36.89 -3.72 8.24
C SER A 147 36.52 -3.74 9.74
N SER A 148 35.44 -3.08 10.20
CA SER A 148 35.17 -2.91 11.65
C SER A 148 33.70 -2.95 12.10
N TRP A 149 32.73 -2.82 11.21
CA TRP A 149 31.31 -3.00 11.57
C TRP A 149 30.86 -4.43 11.30
N GLN A 150 30.94 -5.26 12.33
CA GLN A 150 30.18 -6.51 12.40
C GLN A 150 28.71 -6.18 12.62
N ILE A 151 28.02 -5.66 11.60
CA ILE A 151 26.57 -5.56 11.66
C ILE A 151 26.03 -6.98 11.73
N PRO A 152 25.21 -7.30 12.74
CA PRO A 152 24.68 -8.64 12.86
C PRO A 152 23.83 -8.99 11.64
N PRO A 153 23.95 -10.20 11.08
CA PRO A 153 23.24 -10.59 9.86
C PRO A 153 21.71 -10.45 9.99
N TYR A 154 21.17 -10.51 11.21
CA TYR A 154 19.74 -10.31 11.47
C TYR A 154 19.25 -8.86 11.27
N ALA A 155 20.11 -7.85 11.36
CA ALA A 155 19.70 -6.44 11.27
C ALA A 155 19.16 -6.08 9.88
N LEU A 156 19.74 -6.66 8.84
CA LEU A 156 19.28 -6.48 7.47
C LEU A 156 17.94 -7.19 7.22
N HIS A 157 17.77 -8.40 7.77
CA HIS A 157 16.48 -9.09 7.72
C HIS A 157 15.39 -8.32 8.47
N LEU A 158 15.71 -7.75 9.63
CA LEU A 158 14.77 -6.96 10.43
C LEU A 158 14.35 -5.69 9.69
N SER A 159 15.26 -5.03 8.98
CA SER A 159 14.94 -3.84 8.19
C SER A 159 14.11 -4.16 6.94
N LEU A 160 14.39 -5.25 6.23
CA LEU A 160 13.53 -5.74 5.13
C LEU A 160 12.14 -6.14 5.61
N LEU A 161 12.04 -6.83 6.75
CA LEU A 161 10.78 -7.14 7.41
C LEU A 161 10.05 -5.85 7.79
N GLY A 162 10.78 -4.86 8.32
CA GLY A 162 10.26 -3.54 8.65
C GLY A 162 9.66 -2.84 7.44
N ILE A 163 10.33 -2.82 6.29
CA ILE A 163 9.81 -2.22 5.05
C ILE A 163 8.52 -2.93 4.63
N SER A 164 8.50 -4.26 4.65
CA SER A 164 7.34 -5.08 4.31
C SER A 164 6.15 -4.80 5.24
N ALA A 165 6.41 -4.73 6.54
CA ALA A 165 5.43 -4.39 7.56
C ALA A 165 4.93 -2.94 7.39
N ALA A 166 5.80 -1.98 7.08
CA ALA A 166 5.43 -0.59 6.84
C ALA A 166 4.48 -0.45 5.63
N ILE A 167 4.72 -1.22 4.56
CA ILE A 167 3.81 -1.28 3.42
C ILE A 167 2.44 -1.82 3.85
N GLY A 168 2.41 -2.94 4.58
CA GLY A 168 1.16 -3.55 5.08
C GLY A 168 0.38 -2.61 6.01
N ILE A 169 1.06 -2.00 6.98
CA ILE A 169 0.49 -1.00 7.89
C ILE A 169 0.00 0.21 7.09
N GLY A 170 0.74 0.68 6.10
CA GLY A 170 0.32 1.77 5.22
C GLY A 170 -0.98 1.46 4.46
N MET A 171 -1.16 0.23 3.99
CA MET A 171 -2.42 -0.21 3.38
C MET A 171 -3.56 -0.24 4.40
N LEU A 172 -3.33 -0.78 5.60
CA LEU A 172 -4.32 -0.79 6.68
C LEU A 172 -4.75 0.61 7.09
N ILE A 173 -3.80 1.53 7.26
CA ILE A 173 -4.04 2.95 7.55
C ILE A 173 -4.92 3.55 6.45
N ASN A 174 -4.61 3.29 5.18
CA ASN A 174 -5.43 3.78 4.06
C ASN A 174 -6.87 3.24 4.10
N ILE A 175 -7.06 1.96 4.40
CA ILE A 175 -8.39 1.34 4.55
C ILE A 175 -9.17 2.00 5.68
N ILE A 176 -8.56 2.16 6.86
CA ILE A 176 -9.17 2.75 8.05
C ILE A 176 -9.58 4.19 7.73
N ILE A 177 -8.69 4.97 7.13
CA ILE A 177 -8.89 6.39 6.87
C ILE A 177 -9.99 6.65 5.82
N HIS A 178 -10.16 5.76 4.85
CA HIS A 178 -11.07 5.98 3.72
C HIS A 178 -12.52 5.64 4.10
N LYS A 179 -13.31 6.67 4.42
CA LYS A 179 -14.72 6.54 4.87
C LYS A 179 -15.59 5.64 3.97
N LYS A 180 -15.41 5.71 2.64
CA LYS A 180 -16.17 4.87 1.70
C LYS A 180 -15.85 3.38 1.88
N ILE A 181 -14.56 3.04 2.01
CA ILE A 181 -14.13 1.65 2.20
C ILE A 181 -14.61 1.16 3.54
N ARG A 182 -14.45 1.96 4.60
CA ARG A 182 -14.96 1.64 5.95
C ARG A 182 -16.47 1.35 5.96
N LYS A 183 -17.27 2.15 5.24
CA LYS A 183 -18.72 1.93 5.12
C LYS A 183 -19.05 0.63 4.39
N ILE A 184 -18.32 0.32 3.31
CA ILE A 184 -18.48 -0.94 2.59
C ILE A 184 -18.13 -2.12 3.51
N ILE A 185 -16.96 -2.10 4.15
CA ILE A 185 -16.52 -3.16 5.07
C ILE A 185 -17.53 -3.36 6.20
N SER A 186 -17.97 -2.28 6.86
CA SER A 186 -18.96 -2.35 7.92
C SER A 186 -20.30 -2.91 7.44
N SER A 187 -20.74 -2.53 6.23
CA SER A 187 -21.97 -3.08 5.63
C SER A 187 -21.85 -4.56 5.30
N THR A 188 -20.73 -4.99 4.71
CA THR A 188 -20.47 -6.40 4.40
C THR A 188 -20.36 -7.23 5.67
N LEU A 189 -19.66 -6.74 6.68
CA LEU A 189 -19.53 -7.40 7.99
C LEU A 189 -20.89 -7.57 8.67
N CYS A 190 -21.73 -6.52 8.64
CA CYS A 190 -23.09 -6.59 9.20
C CYS A 190 -23.96 -7.63 8.47
N ARG A 191 -23.86 -7.73 7.13
CA ARG A 191 -24.57 -8.76 6.36
C ARG A 191 -24.08 -10.17 6.71
N LEU A 192 -22.77 -10.38 6.81
CA LEU A 192 -22.19 -11.67 7.19
C LEU A 192 -22.65 -12.10 8.60
N LEU A 193 -22.66 -11.17 9.56
CA LEU A 193 -23.15 -11.44 10.91
C LEU A 193 -24.65 -11.76 10.92
N MET A 194 -25.47 -11.10 10.09
CA MET A 194 -26.89 -11.43 9.97
C MET A 194 -27.11 -12.82 9.37
N ILE A 195 -26.36 -13.19 8.32
CA ILE A 195 -26.43 -14.52 7.70
C ILE A 195 -26.02 -15.60 8.71
N HIS A 196 -24.90 -15.39 9.42
CA HIS A 196 -24.46 -16.32 10.46
C HIS A 196 -25.53 -16.47 11.55
N ARG A 197 -26.12 -15.37 12.01
CA ARG A 197 -27.20 -15.41 13.02
C ARG A 197 -28.42 -16.19 12.53
N GLN A 198 -28.83 -16.00 11.28
CA GLN A 198 -29.94 -16.75 10.69
C GLN A 198 -29.64 -18.25 10.60
N ASN A 199 -28.43 -18.63 10.18
CA ASN A 199 -28.01 -20.04 10.15
C ASN A 199 -28.00 -20.67 11.54
N THR A 200 -27.48 -19.98 12.55
CA THR A 200 -27.48 -20.48 13.94
C THR A 200 -28.90 -20.69 14.46
N VAL A 201 -29.82 -19.76 14.21
CA VAL A 201 -31.24 -19.91 14.61
C VAL A 201 -31.92 -21.07 13.89
N HIS A 202 -31.59 -21.30 12.62
CA HIS A 202 -32.16 -22.40 11.84
C HIS A 202 -31.69 -23.77 12.36
N ILE A 203 -30.40 -23.89 12.72
CA ILE A 203 -29.83 -25.11 13.30
C ILE A 203 -30.48 -25.41 14.66
N ILE A 204 -30.63 -24.41 15.54
CA ILE A 204 -31.28 -24.59 16.85
C ILE A 204 -32.74 -25.04 16.70
N ARG A 205 -33.49 -24.47 15.74
CA ARG A 205 -34.88 -24.90 15.48
C ARG A 205 -34.96 -26.35 14.99
N GLN A 206 -34.05 -26.78 14.12
CA GLN A 206 -34.02 -28.17 13.66
C GLN A 206 -33.70 -29.15 14.79
N GLN A 207 -32.78 -28.80 15.70
CA GLN A 207 -32.48 -29.62 16.88
C GLN A 207 -33.66 -29.74 17.84
N HIS A 208 -34.41 -28.66 18.09
CA HIS A 208 -35.63 -28.75 18.89
C HIS A 208 -36.72 -29.60 18.23
N ALA A 209 -36.85 -29.55 16.90
CA ALA A 209 -37.80 -30.38 16.17
C ALA A 209 -37.46 -31.87 16.24
N THR A 210 -36.17 -32.25 16.14
CA THR A 210 -35.74 -33.66 16.27
C THR A 210 -35.83 -34.17 17.71
N ILE A 211 -35.53 -33.35 18.71
CA ILE A 211 -35.67 -33.75 20.13
C ILE A 211 -37.15 -34.03 20.47
N ASN A 212 -38.08 -33.19 20.02
CA ASN A 212 -39.52 -33.38 20.27
C ASN A 212 -40.12 -34.60 19.54
N GLN A 213 -39.53 -35.05 18.43
CA GLN A 213 -39.94 -36.29 17.77
C GLN A 213 -39.41 -37.54 18.48
N GLY A 214 -38.26 -37.45 19.15
CA GLY A 214 -37.68 -38.56 19.92
C GLY A 214 -38.34 -38.83 21.28
N THR A 215 -38.97 -37.84 21.90
CA THR A 215 -39.68 -37.99 23.18
C THR A 215 -41.15 -38.43 23.03
N GLY A 216 -41.73 -38.36 21.84
CA GLY A 216 -43.11 -38.76 21.56
C GLY A 216 -43.34 -40.26 21.28
N THR A 217 -42.27 -41.09 21.29
CA THR A 217 -42.33 -42.52 20.90
C THR A 217 -41.84 -43.48 21.99
N ARG A 218 -41.97 -43.10 23.28
CA ARG A 218 -41.64 -43.96 24.42
C ARG A 218 -42.80 -44.08 25.41
N THR A 219 -43.91 -44.63 24.94
CA THR A 219 -44.92 -45.30 25.77
C THR A 219 -45.30 -46.59 25.05
N VAL A 220 -45.44 -47.67 25.83
CA VAL A 220 -45.84 -49.03 25.41
C VAL A 220 -44.63 -49.85 24.92
N ASP A 221 -44.06 -50.80 25.66
CA ASP A 221 -44.56 -51.66 26.76
C ASP A 221 -43.55 -51.82 27.92
#